data_AF-A0A937W994-F1
#
_entry.id   AF-A0A937W994-F1
#
_cell.length_a   1.000
_cell.length_b   1.000
_cell.length_c   1.000
_cell.angle_alpha   90.00
_cell.angle_beta   90.00
_cell.angle_gamma   90.00
#
_symmetry.space_group_name_H-M   'P 1'
#
loop_
_entity.id
_entity.type
_entity.pdbx_description
1 polymer ?
#
loop_
_entity_poly.entity_id
_entity_poly.type
_entity_poly.pdbx_seq_one_letter_code
_entity_poly.pdbx_strand_id
1 'polypeptide(L)'
;MSGKRMLRNYSDGGTDVVVIFDNSPDWKVAQLKYGVNYHIHRKERIPHQHSYKRQEITLASEMTLTDFLMWIEYQFPKYLNLI
;
A
#
# COMPACT_ATOMS: atom_id res chain seq x y z
N MET A 1 -5.15 16.61 11.80
CA MET A 1 -5.99 16.37 10.60
C MET A 1 -5.36 15.24 9.80
N SER A 2 -5.87 14.00 9.89
CA SER A 2 -5.38 12.88 9.08
C SER A 2 -6.33 12.67 7.90
N GLY A 3 -6.02 13.33 6.79
CA GLY A 3 -6.79 13.25 5.55
C GLY A 3 -6.85 11.80 5.06
N LYS A 4 -8.02 11.38 4.55
CA LYS A 4 -8.17 10.14 3.77
C LYS A 4 -7.09 10.17 2.68
N ARG A 5 -6.07 9.30 2.75
CA ARG A 5 -5.13 9.14 1.65
C ARG A 5 -5.74 8.12 0.69
N MET A 6 -6.00 8.58 -0.53
CA MET A 6 -6.67 7.84 -1.58
C MET A 6 -5.81 6.69 -2.10
N LEU A 7 -6.49 5.59 -2.41
CA LEU A 7 -6.02 4.45 -3.20
C LEU A 7 -5.21 4.94 -4.41
N ARG A 8 -3.96 4.49 -4.53
CA ARG A 8 -3.19 4.60 -5.76
C ARG A 8 -3.00 3.20 -6.32
N ASN A 9 -3.52 2.98 -7.52
CA ASN A 9 -3.38 1.74 -8.28
C ASN A 9 -2.28 1.95 -9.32
N TYR A 10 -1.34 1.03 -9.40
CA TYR A 10 -0.30 1.03 -10.42
C TYR A 10 -0.58 -0.07 -11.43
N SER A 11 -0.77 0.31 -12.69
CA SER A 11 -0.97 -0.64 -13.79
C SER A 11 0.31 -0.85 -14.56
N ASP A 12 0.52 -2.06 -15.04
CA ASP A 12 1.71 -2.46 -15.76
C ASP A 12 1.71 -2.03 -17.25
N GLY A 13 1.04 -0.94 -17.59
CA GLY A 13 0.80 -0.55 -18.99
C GLY A 13 -0.24 -1.41 -19.71
N GLY A 14 -0.83 -2.42 -19.05
CA GLY A 14 -2.09 -3.07 -19.41
C GLY A 14 -3.26 -2.68 -18.49
N THR A 15 -4.30 -3.52 -18.41
CA THR A 15 -5.47 -3.34 -17.50
C THR A 15 -5.20 -3.78 -16.06
N ASP A 16 -4.03 -4.33 -15.78
CA ASP A 16 -3.75 -5.09 -14.57
C ASP A 16 -3.09 -4.25 -13.48
N VAL A 17 -3.72 -4.18 -12.31
CA VAL A 17 -3.21 -3.47 -11.12
C VAL A 17 -2.20 -4.34 -10.38
N VAL A 18 -0.95 -3.89 -10.32
CA VAL A 18 0.18 -4.65 -9.76
C VAL A 18 0.33 -4.44 -8.25
N VAL A 19 0.10 -3.22 -7.77
CA VAL A 19 0.18 -2.87 -6.34
C VAL A 19 -0.86 -1.81 -6.00
N ILE A 20 -1.46 -1.94 -4.82
CA ILE A 20 -2.43 -0.99 -4.25
C ILE A 20 -1.91 -0.53 -2.89
N PHE A 21 -1.80 0.78 -2.70
CA PHE A 21 -1.55 1.37 -1.38
C PHE A 21 -2.88 1.82 -0.76
N ASP A 22 -3.13 1.42 0.48
CA ASP A 22 -4.32 1.76 1.25
C ASP A 22 -3.96 2.06 2.72
N ASN A 23 -4.85 2.76 3.41
CA ASN A 23 -4.83 2.92 4.86
C ASN A 23 -6.22 2.77 5.50
N SER A 24 -7.20 2.24 4.78
CA SER A 24 -8.50 1.91 5.33
C SER A 24 -8.36 0.89 6.49
N PRO A 25 -9.25 0.93 7.51
CA PRO A 25 -9.18 -0.06 8.58
C PRO A 25 -9.40 -1.48 8.03
N ASP A 26 -8.37 -2.31 8.15
CA ASP A 26 -8.40 -3.73 7.79
C ASP A 26 -7.94 -4.56 9.00
N TRP A 27 -8.75 -5.54 9.39
CA TRP A 27 -8.46 -6.40 10.54
C TRP A 27 -7.24 -7.29 10.32
N LYS A 28 -6.95 -7.70 9.08
CA LYS A 28 -5.76 -8.49 8.74
C LYS A 28 -4.50 -7.64 8.93
N VAL A 29 -4.56 -6.38 8.54
CA VAL A 29 -3.46 -5.42 8.73
C VAL A 29 -3.23 -5.15 10.21
N ALA A 30 -4.31 -4.95 10.98
CA ALA A 30 -4.23 -4.80 12.43
C ALA A 30 -3.62 -6.06 13.09
N GLN A 31 -3.99 -7.26 12.62
CA GLN A 31 -3.42 -8.52 13.09
C GLN A 31 -1.94 -8.65 12.76
N LEU A 32 -1.53 -8.26 11.55
CA LEU A 32 -0.12 -8.24 11.14
C LEU A 32 0.73 -7.31 12.01
N LYS A 33 0.21 -6.11 12.35
CA LYS A 33 0.96 -5.11 13.14
C LYS A 33 0.98 -5.40 14.64
N TYR A 34 -0.15 -5.87 15.20
CA TYR A 34 -0.36 -5.94 16.65
C TYR A 34 -0.52 -7.35 17.21
N GLY A 35 -0.50 -8.38 16.36
CA GLY A 35 -0.66 -9.78 16.77
C GLY A 35 -1.96 -9.99 17.54
N VAL A 36 -1.87 -10.63 18.71
CA VAL A 36 -3.04 -10.96 19.56
C VAL A 36 -3.83 -9.73 20.01
N ASN A 37 -3.23 -8.54 20.03
CA ASN A 37 -3.85 -7.31 20.52
C ASN A 37 -4.62 -6.54 19.44
N TYR A 38 -4.73 -7.08 18.23
CA TYR A 38 -5.31 -6.37 17.08
C TYR A 38 -6.74 -5.85 17.31
N HIS A 39 -7.52 -6.52 18.15
CA HIS A 39 -8.91 -6.16 18.45
C HIS A 39 -9.06 -4.73 18.99
N ILE A 40 -8.06 -4.25 19.74
CA ILE A 40 -8.03 -2.91 20.33
C ILE A 40 -7.78 -1.84 19.23
N HIS A 41 -7.10 -2.24 18.15
CA HIS A 41 -6.65 -1.36 17.06
C HIS A 41 -7.48 -1.50 15.77
N ARG A 42 -8.62 -2.20 15.79
CA ARG A 42 -9.44 -2.53 14.60
C ARG A 42 -9.92 -1.33 13.77
N LYS A 43 -9.88 -0.12 14.32
CA LYS A 43 -10.30 1.14 13.64
C LYS A 43 -9.11 2.00 13.21
N GLU A 44 -7.88 1.58 13.53
CA GLU A 44 -6.68 2.32 13.20
C GLU A 44 -6.45 2.28 11.69
N ARG A 45 -6.06 3.43 11.13
CA ARG A 45 -5.67 3.54 9.72
C ARG A 45 -4.19 3.24 9.59
N ILE A 46 -3.87 1.99 9.34
CA ILE A 46 -2.49 1.51 9.21
C ILE A 46 -2.12 1.50 7.73
N PRO A 47 -1.08 2.22 7.29
CA PRO A 47 -0.61 2.14 5.92
C PRO A 47 -0.21 0.70 5.57
N HIS A 48 -0.74 0.19 4.47
CA HIS A 48 -0.45 -1.15 3.96
C HIS A 48 -0.50 -1.18 2.44
N GLN A 49 0.11 -2.22 1.88
CA GLN A 49 0.05 -2.51 0.45
C GLN A 49 -0.60 -3.87 0.20
N HIS A 50 -1.38 -3.94 -0.87
CA HIS A 50 -1.86 -5.19 -1.43
C HIS A 50 -1.05 -5.54 -2.68
N SER A 51 -0.64 -6.82 -2.80
CA SER A 51 -0.04 -7.35 -4.02
C SER A 51 -1.08 -7.53 -5.14
N TYR A 52 -0.62 -7.96 -6.32
CA TYR A 52 -1.46 -8.30 -7.47
C TYR A 52 -2.65 -9.18 -7.04
N LYS A 53 -3.87 -8.79 -7.47
CA LYS A 53 -5.14 -9.44 -7.09
C LYS A 53 -5.44 -9.50 -5.58
N ARG A 54 -4.77 -8.69 -4.76
CA ARG A 54 -4.95 -8.60 -3.29
C ARG A 54 -4.68 -9.92 -2.56
N GLN A 55 -3.78 -10.74 -3.09
CA GLN A 55 -3.44 -12.04 -2.48
C GLN A 55 -2.61 -11.88 -1.21
N GLU A 56 -1.72 -10.90 -1.19
CA GLU A 56 -0.84 -10.63 -0.05
C GLU A 56 -1.06 -9.22 0.47
N ILE A 57 -0.90 -9.07 1.79
CA ILE A 57 -0.99 -7.81 2.51
C ILE A 57 0.30 -7.63 3.27
N THR A 58 0.98 -6.51 3.09
CA THR A 58 2.17 -6.16 3.86
C THR A 58 2.05 -4.75 4.41
N LEU A 59 2.65 -4.52 5.58
CA LEU A 59 2.69 -3.19 6.18
C LEU A 59 3.53 -2.27 5.30
N ALA A 60 3.00 -1.08 5.03
CA ALA A 60 3.74 -0.07 4.30
C ALA A 60 4.39 0.88 5.32
N SER A 61 5.67 1.15 5.12
CA SER A 61 6.33 2.25 5.82
C SER A 61 5.77 3.58 5.31
N GLU A 62 5.78 4.61 6.16
CA GLU A 62 5.60 5.96 5.64
C GLU A 62 6.75 6.27 4.68
N MET A 63 6.39 6.77 3.50
CA MET A 63 7.32 7.18 2.46
C MET A 63 7.11 8.65 2.16
N THR A 64 8.20 9.38 1.93
CA THR A 64 8.11 10.68 1.27
C THR A 64 7.74 10.50 -0.20
N LEU A 65 7.36 11.57 -0.89
CA LEU A 65 7.12 11.51 -2.33
C LEU A 65 8.37 11.03 -3.10
N THR A 66 9.56 11.46 -2.67
CA THR A 66 10.82 11.06 -3.30
C THR A 66 11.08 9.57 -3.12
N ASP A 67 10.95 9.05 -1.89
CA ASP A 67 11.11 7.61 -1.62
C ASP A 67 10.12 6.78 -2.43
N PHE A 68 8.92 7.31 -2.59
CA PHE A 68 7.86 6.68 -3.36
C PHE A 68 8.19 6.61 -4.86
N LEU A 69 8.70 7.71 -5.44
CA LEU A 69 9.13 7.72 -6.85
C LEU A 69 10.31 6.77 -7.07
N MET A 70 11.31 6.78 -6.20
CA MET A 70 12.44 5.85 -6.26
C MET A 70 11.98 4.39 -6.15
N TRP A 71 10.98 4.09 -5.31
CA TRP A 71 10.40 2.76 -5.20
C TRP A 71 9.73 2.33 -6.51
N ILE A 72 8.97 3.22 -7.16
CA ILE A 72 8.37 2.93 -8.47
C ILE A 72 9.46 2.61 -9.50
N GLU A 73 10.50 3.43 -9.56
CA GLU A 73 11.61 3.25 -10.51
C GLU A 73 12.29 1.89 -10.32
N TYR A 74 12.53 1.51 -9.07
CA TYR A 74 13.17 0.23 -8.74
C TYR A 74 12.27 -0.98 -9.03
N GLN A 75 10.99 -0.92 -8.64
CA GLN A 75 10.06 -2.05 -8.82
C GLN A 75 9.58 -2.18 -10.26
N PHE A 76 9.51 -1.07 -10.99
CA PHE A 76 8.95 -1.03 -12.33
C PHE A 76 9.84 -0.26 -13.32
N PRO A 77 11.07 -0.74 -13.59
CA PRO A 77 12.03 -0.07 -14.46
C PRO A 77 11.49 0.15 -15.88
N LYS A 78 10.51 -0.66 -16.32
CA LYS A 78 9.85 -0.55 -17.63
C LYS A 78 8.89 0.65 -17.79
N TYR A 79 8.50 1.35 -16.71
CA TYR A 79 7.57 2.49 -16.78
C TYR A 79 8.22 3.86 -16.60
N LEU A 80 9.56 3.93 -16.48
CA LEU A 80 10.28 5.19 -16.33
C LEU A 80 10.09 6.18 -17.49
N ASN A 81 9.72 5.71 -18.69
CA ASN A 81 9.51 6.58 -19.85
C ASN A 81 8.11 7.22 -19.92
N LEU A 82 7.27 7.07 -18.88
CA LEU A 82 5.86 7.49 -18.87
C LEU A 82 5.52 8.49 -17.75
N ILE A 83 6.50 8.91 -16.94
CA ILE A 83 6.33 9.85 -15.82
C ILE A 83 7.08 11.15 -16.11
#